data_AF-A0A354T689-F1
#
_entry.id   AF-A0A354T689-F1
#
_cell.length_a   1.000
_cell.length_b   1.000
_cell.length_c   1.000
_cell.angle_alpha   90.00
_cell.angle_beta   90.00
_cell.angle_gamma   90.00
#
_symmetry.space_group_name_H-M   'P 1'
#
loop_
_entity.id
_entity.type
_entity.pdbx_description
1 polymer ?
#
loop_
_entity_poly.entity_id
_entity_poly.type
_entity_poly.pdbx_seq_one_letter_code
_entity_poly.pdbx_strand_id
1 'polypeptide(L)' 'RGYAPTLALSGMVGTQTTMPFGTPDDVRRRVREIAALHRDHGARVMIAPTHVLEPDVPFENILALVDEVKSIRFD' A
#
# COMPACT_ATOMS: atom_id res chain seq x y z
N ARG A 1 27.38 2.66 -0.24
CA ARG A 1 26.48 1.53 -0.59
C ARG A 1 26.16 0.80 0.70
N GLY A 2 24.89 0.68 1.10
CA GLY A 2 24.52 -0.19 2.23
C GLY A 2 23.48 0.37 3.20
N TYR A 3 22.33 0.85 2.71
CA TYR A 3 21.17 1.09 3.58
C TYR A 3 20.05 0.09 3.34
N ALA A 4 20.09 -0.68 2.24
CA ALA A 4 19.05 -1.67 1.90
C ALA A 4 18.63 -2.60 3.07
N PRO A 5 19.56 -3.17 3.88
CA PRO A 5 19.15 -4.05 4.98
C PRO A 5 18.56 -3.32 6.19
N THR A 6 18.73 -2.00 6.29
CA THR A 6 18.26 -1.18 7.42
C THR A 6 17.21 -0.15 7.02
N LEU A 7 16.82 -0.12 5.75
CA LEU A 7 15.86 0.85 5.20
C LEU A 7 14.45 0.28 5.33
N ALA A 8 13.56 1.11 5.87
CA ALA A 8 12.12 0.89 5.83
C ALA A 8 11.47 2.00 4.98
N LEU A 9 10.54 1.63 4.12
CA LEU A 9 9.73 2.53 3.31
C LEU A 9 8.30 2.56 3.84
N SER A 10 7.64 3.71 3.77
CA SER A 10 6.23 3.86 4.12
C SER A 10 5.48 4.54 2.97
N GLY A 11 4.28 4.05 2.67
CA GLY A 11 3.42 4.61 1.62
C GLY A 11 3.16 3.64 0.47
N MET A 12 3.36 4.13 -0.76
CA MET A 12 3.18 3.42 -2.05
C MET A 12 1.74 3.28 -2.59
N VAL A 13 0.72 3.67 -1.82
CA VAL A 13 -0.67 3.76 -2.30
C VAL A 13 -1.02 5.21 -2.60
N GLY A 14 -1.30 5.53 -3.88
CA GLY A 14 -1.45 6.91 -4.32
C GLY A 14 -2.75 7.56 -3.89
N THR A 15 -2.66 8.74 -3.26
CA THR A 15 -3.80 9.54 -2.80
C THR A 15 -4.45 10.37 -3.90
N GLN A 16 -3.79 10.55 -5.04
CA GLN A 16 -4.31 11.27 -6.22
C GLN A 16 -4.48 10.33 -7.43
N THR A 17 -4.45 9.01 -7.20
CA THR A 17 -4.61 7.99 -8.23
C THR A 17 -5.53 6.89 -7.73
N THR A 18 -4.98 5.86 -7.08
CA THR A 18 -5.72 4.65 -6.71
C THR A 18 -6.80 4.91 -5.67
N MET A 19 -6.54 5.73 -4.66
CA MET A 19 -7.48 5.93 -3.54
C MET A 19 -8.77 6.67 -3.95
N PRO A 20 -8.73 7.83 -4.64
CA PRO A 20 -9.95 8.56 -4.99
C PRO A 20 -10.64 8.04 -6.27
N PHE A 21 -9.89 7.47 -7.23
CA PHE A 21 -10.41 7.17 -8.57
C PHE A 21 -10.48 5.68 -8.91
N GLY A 22 -9.87 4.82 -8.09
CA GLY A 22 -9.92 3.37 -8.28
C GLY A 22 -11.17 2.74 -7.67
N THR A 23 -11.44 1.50 -8.05
CA THR A 23 -12.39 0.63 -7.36
C THR A 23 -11.75 -0.03 -6.14
N PRO A 24 -12.54 -0.59 -5.19
CA PRO A 24 -12.00 -1.39 -4.09
C PRO A 24 -11.08 -2.54 -4.54
N ASP A 25 -11.36 -3.15 -5.70
CA ASP A 25 -10.51 -4.19 -6.26
C ASP A 25 -9.18 -3.64 -6.82
N ASP A 26 -9.18 -2.40 -7.33
CA ASP A 26 -7.95 -1.72 -7.74
C ASP A 26 -7.06 -1.42 -6.52
N VAL A 27 -7.67 -1.00 -5.40
CA VAL A 27 -6.95 -0.81 -4.13
C VAL A 27 -6.33 -2.13 -3.65
N ARG A 28 -7.12 -3.22 -3.61
CA ARG A 28 -6.61 -4.55 -3.22
C ARG A 28 -5.46 -5.01 -4.09
N ARG A 29 -5.63 -4.88 -5.42
CA ARG A 29 -4.60 -5.24 -6.40
C ARG A 29 -3.31 -4.43 -6.16
N ARG A 30 -3.44 -3.12 -5.92
CA ARG A 30 -2.30 -2.25 -5.62
C ARG A 30 -1.55 -2.68 -4.37
N VAL A 31 -2.25 -3.05 -3.29
CA VAL A 31 -1.64 -3.58 -2.06
C VAL A 31 -0.85 -4.86 -2.35
N ARG A 32 -1.42 -5.79 -3.13
CA ARG A 32 -0.76 -7.06 -3.50
C ARG A 32 0.49 -6.84 -4.34
N GLU A 33 0.46 -5.91 -5.29
CA GLU A 33 1.64 -5.53 -6.08
C GLU A 33 2.78 -5.02 -5.19
N ILE A 34 2.47 -4.15 -4.23
CA ILE A 34 3.47 -3.61 -3.29
C ILE A 34 4.04 -4.72 -2.40
N ALA A 35 3.17 -5.61 -1.89
CA ALA A 35 3.59 -6.74 -1.07
C ALA A 35 4.49 -7.73 -1.85
N ALA A 36 4.21 -7.95 -3.14
CA ALA A 36 5.06 -8.78 -4.00
C ALA A 36 6.45 -8.16 -4.20
N LEU A 37 6.52 -6.85 -4.50
CA LEU A 37 7.80 -6.13 -4.64
C LEU A 37 8.66 -6.19 -3.37
N HIS A 38 8.04 -6.23 -2.19
CA HIS A 38 8.76 -6.33 -0.92
C HIS A 38 9.50 -7.67 -0.75
N ARG A 39 8.87 -8.79 -1.15
CA ARG A 39 9.44 -10.14 -0.96
C ARG A 39 10.80 -10.32 -1.65
N ASP A 40 11.01 -9.65 -2.78
CA ASP A 40 12.20 -9.88 -3.62
C ASP A 40 13.43 -9.05 -3.18
N HIS A 41 13.25 -8.03 -2.34
CA HIS A 41 14.28 -6.99 -2.12
C HIS A 41 14.69 -6.73 -0.67
N GLY A 42 14.07 -7.40 0.31
CA GLY A 42 14.50 -7.38 1.73
C GLY A 42 14.34 -6.06 2.49
N ALA A 43 14.04 -4.95 1.82
CA ALA A 43 13.80 -3.64 2.42
C ALA A 43 12.38 -3.56 2.99
N ARG A 44 12.20 -3.30 4.30
CA ARG A 44 10.89 -3.34 4.99
C ARG A 44 9.92 -2.31 4.40
N VAL A 45 8.64 -2.69 4.22
CA VAL A 45 7.62 -1.76 3.70
C VAL A 45 6.41 -1.71 4.63
N MET A 46 6.01 -0.50 5.01
CA MET A 46 4.70 -0.20 5.59
C MET A 46 3.79 0.29 4.46
N ILE A 47 2.88 -0.57 4.01
CA ILE A 47 1.91 -0.22 2.97
C ILE A 47 0.92 0.79 3.56
N ALA A 48 0.90 1.99 3.01
CA ALA A 48 0.07 3.09 3.48
C ALA A 48 -0.26 4.06 2.34
N PRO A 49 -1.21 4.99 2.53
CA PRO A 49 -1.35 6.14 1.65
C PRO A 49 -0.05 6.94 1.58
N THR A 50 0.27 7.52 0.41
CA THR A 50 1.46 8.36 0.23
C THR A 50 1.41 9.68 1.02
N HIS A 51 0.21 10.13 1.37
CA HIS A 51 -0.06 11.31 2.19
C HIS A 51 -1.41 11.13 2.90
N VAL A 52 -1.89 12.15 3.62
CA VAL A 52 -3.27 12.18 4.15
C VAL A 52 -4.28 11.93 3.03
N LEU A 53 -5.32 11.14 3.34
CA LEU A 53 -6.45 10.94 2.44
C LEU A 53 -7.36 12.18 2.49
N GLU A 54 -7.81 12.62 1.33
CA GLU A 54 -8.76 13.71 1.20
C GLU A 54 -10.19 13.23 1.53
N PRO A 55 -11.11 14.13 1.95
CA PRO A 55 -12.46 13.75 2.35
C PRO A 55 -13.32 13.12 1.25
N ASP A 56 -12.92 13.27 -0.01
CA ASP A 56 -13.60 12.75 -1.20
C ASP A 56 -13.24 11.30 -1.53
N VAL A 57 -12.23 10.73 -0.85
CA VAL A 57 -11.86 9.33 -1.02
C VAL A 57 -13.02 8.43 -0.57
N PRO A 58 -13.54 7.54 -1.45
CA PRO A 58 -14.63 6.64 -1.10
C PRO A 58 -14.29 5.76 0.10
N PHE A 59 -15.22 5.61 1.04
CA PHE A 59 -14.99 4.87 2.27
C PHE A 59 -14.70 3.38 1.99
N GLU A 60 -15.33 2.80 0.97
CA GLU A 60 -15.04 1.42 0.54
C GLU A 60 -13.59 1.21 0.12
N ASN A 61 -12.94 2.24 -0.44
CA ASN A 61 -11.52 2.18 -0.82
C ASN A 61 -10.62 2.22 0.42
N ILE A 62 -11.01 2.98 1.46
CA ILE A 62 -10.30 3.00 2.74
C ILE A 62 -10.38 1.63 3.42
N LEU A 63 -11.59 1.03 3.46
CA LEU A 63 -11.78 -0.31 4.02
C LEU A 63 -11.01 -1.37 3.22
N ALA A 64 -11.07 -1.32 1.88
CA ALA A 64 -10.34 -2.23 1.02
C ALA A 64 -8.82 -2.19 1.27
N LEU A 65 -8.25 -0.99 1.48
CA LEU A 65 -6.85 -0.83 1.85
C LEU A 65 -6.55 -1.50 3.19
N VAL A 66 -7.32 -1.19 4.24
CA VAL A 66 -7.09 -1.70 5.60
C VAL A 66 -7.24 -3.22 5.66
N ASP A 67 -8.30 -3.76 5.05
CA ASP A 67 -8.60 -5.18 5.07
C ASP A 67 -7.56 -5.99 4.29
N GLU A 68 -7.15 -5.49 3.12
CA GLU A 68 -6.13 -6.18 2.32
C GLU A 68 -4.76 -6.13 2.99
N VAL A 69 -4.34 -4.99 3.56
CA VAL A 69 -3.07 -4.92 4.30
C VAL A 69 -3.06 -5.89 5.49
N LYS A 70 -4.20 -6.06 6.18
CA LYS A 70 -4.35 -7.05 7.27
C LYS A 70 -4.34 -8.50 6.79
N SER A 71 -4.75 -8.76 5.54
CA SER A 71 -4.79 -10.12 4.97
C SER A 71 -3.40 -10.59 4.53
N ILE A 72 -2.49 -9.68 4.16
CA ILE A 72 -1.14 -10.03 3.73
C ILE A 72 -0.40 -10.79 4.84
N ARG A 73 0.23 -11.90 4.45
CA ARG A 73 1.21 -12.64 5.22
C ARG A 73 2.52 -12.63 4.45
N PHE A 74 3.59 -12.29 5.17
CA PHE A 74 4.96 -12.44 4.70
C PHE A 74 5.45 -13.75 5.32
N ASP A 75 5.39 -14.81 4.53
CA ASP A 75 5.92 -16.13 4.89
C ASP A 75 7.46 -16.12 4.87
#